data_AF-A0A3D3W837-F1
#
_entry.id   AF-A0A3D3W837-F1
#
_cell.length_a   1.000
_cell.length_b   1.000
_cell.length_c   1.000
_cell.angle_alpha   90.00
_cell.angle_beta   90.00
_cell.angle_gamma   90.00
#
_symmetry.space_group_name_H-M   'P 1'
#
loop_
_entity.id
_entity.type
_entity.pdbx_description
1 polymer ?
#
loop_
_entity_poly.entity_id
_entity_poly.type
_entity_poly.pdbx_seq_one_letter_code
_entity_poly.pdbx_strand_id
1 'polypeptide(L)'
;MKQLQKHPHFQGLMISLIFASMLFACGAVLASADEVLFNQVNVMLDGKTISKIGENYNSNPATITYHGTTYFPMRRVSELFETAIDYDSASKTVNLINTKSTQKETALTDEQLDMIKNVMLFVLLVVSVISLLLILQLKRLLKEVKVPKGPSA
;
A
#
# COMPACT_ATOMS: atom_id res chain seq x y z
N MET A 1 5.28 -8.44 -96.80
CA MET A 1 5.25 -7.69 -95.52
C MET A 1 3.95 -8.04 -94.81
N LYS A 2 4.00 -9.01 -93.87
CA LYS A 2 2.82 -9.47 -93.12
C LYS A 2 2.51 -8.41 -92.06
N GLN A 3 1.39 -7.70 -92.24
CA GLN A 3 0.83 -6.79 -91.25
C GLN A 3 0.54 -7.60 -89.98
N LEU A 4 1.32 -7.35 -88.93
CA LEU A 4 1.15 -7.98 -87.62
C LEU A 4 -0.17 -7.45 -87.05
N GLN A 5 -1.23 -8.25 -87.14
CA GLN A 5 -2.55 -7.86 -86.64
C GLN A 5 -2.47 -7.64 -85.13
N LYS A 6 -2.54 -6.37 -84.73
CA LYS A 6 -2.55 -5.93 -83.35
C LYS A 6 -3.92 -6.30 -82.76
N HIS A 7 -4.03 -7.48 -82.16
CA HIS A 7 -5.27 -7.92 -81.51
C HIS A 7 -5.52 -7.07 -80.25
N PRO A 8 -6.52 -6.19 -80.23
CA PRO A 8 -6.73 -5.21 -79.15
C PRO A 8 -7.05 -5.88 -77.80
N HIS A 9 -7.60 -7.10 -77.83
CA HIS A 9 -7.97 -7.86 -76.64
C HIS A 9 -6.76 -8.41 -75.86
N PHE A 10 -5.64 -8.71 -76.53
CA PHE A 10 -4.43 -9.25 -75.88
C PHE A 10 -3.67 -8.16 -75.11
N GLN A 11 -3.71 -6.92 -75.62
CA GLN A 11 -3.05 -5.79 -74.99
C GLN A 11 -3.73 -5.38 -73.68
N GLY A 12 -5.07 -5.47 -73.63
CA GLY A 12 -5.84 -5.23 -72.41
C GLY A 12 -5.52 -6.24 -71.30
N LEU A 13 -5.31 -7.51 -71.65
CA LEU A 13 -4.94 -8.57 -70.70
C LEU A 13 -3.53 -8.35 -70.12
N MET A 14 -2.58 -7.94 -70.96
CA MET A 14 -1.21 -7.64 -70.50
C MET A 14 -1.17 -6.42 -69.58
N ILE A 15 -1.95 -5.37 -69.90
CA ILE A 15 -2.02 -4.16 -69.06
C ILE A 15 -2.69 -4.46 -67.72
N SER A 16 -3.76 -5.25 -67.69
CA SER A 16 -4.43 -5.61 -66.43
C SER A 16 -3.58 -6.54 -65.55
N LEU A 17 -2.78 -7.43 -66.15
CA LEU A 17 -1.84 -8.29 -65.41
C LEU A 17 -0.72 -7.48 -64.74
N ILE A 18 -0.18 -6.47 -65.45
CA ILE A 18 0.84 -5.57 -64.90
C ILE A 18 0.24 -4.69 -63.79
N PHE A 19 -0.97 -4.15 -64.00
CA PHE A 19 -1.65 -3.34 -62.98
C PHE A 19 -2.03 -4.14 -61.73
N ALA A 20 -2.47 -5.39 -61.90
CA ALA A 20 -2.73 -6.31 -60.79
C ALA A 20 -1.45 -6.67 -60.02
N SER A 21 -0.32 -6.85 -60.71
CA SER A 21 0.98 -7.11 -60.07
C SER A 21 1.50 -5.91 -59.26
N MET A 22 1.20 -4.70 -59.72
CA MET A 22 1.60 -3.46 -59.05
C MET A 22 0.78 -3.21 -57.76
N LEU A 23 -0.48 -3.69 -57.72
CA LEU A 23 -1.31 -3.66 -56.51
C LEU A 23 -0.81 -4.63 -55.43
N PHE A 24 -0.13 -5.71 -55.83
CA PHE A 24 0.41 -6.72 -54.91
C PHE A 24 1.80 -6.35 -54.35
N ALA A 25 2.50 -5.39 -54.97
CA ALA A 25 3.82 -4.93 -54.54
C ALA A 25 3.78 -3.92 -53.36
N CYS A 26 2.61 -3.40 -53.01
CA CYS A 26 2.39 -2.72 -51.73
C CYS A 26 2.20 -3.77 -50.64
N GLY A 27 3.26 -4.55 -50.37
CA GLY A 27 3.30 -5.42 -49.21
C GLY A 27 3.13 -4.56 -47.97
N ALA A 28 2.06 -4.81 -47.22
CA ALA A 28 1.80 -4.13 -45.97
C ALA A 28 3.09 -4.20 -45.11
N VAL A 29 3.66 -3.03 -44.79
CA VAL A 29 4.55 -2.95 -43.64
C VAL A 29 3.68 -3.34 -42.46
N LEU A 30 3.81 -4.58 -41.99
CA LEU A 30 3.30 -4.97 -40.69
C LEU A 30 4.11 -4.16 -39.69
N ALA A 31 3.57 -3.01 -39.28
CA ALA A 31 3.98 -2.40 -38.03
C ALA A 31 3.84 -3.51 -36.98
N SER A 32 4.94 -3.82 -36.28
CA SER A 32 4.89 -4.66 -35.10
C SER A 32 3.85 -4.03 -34.18
N ALA A 33 2.70 -4.69 -34.02
CA ALA A 33 1.72 -4.27 -33.05
C ALA A 33 2.38 -4.45 -31.69
N ASP A 34 2.79 -3.34 -31.07
CA ASP A 34 3.34 -3.37 -29.72
C ASP A 34 2.23 -3.81 -28.78
N GLU A 35 2.30 -5.08 -28.41
CA GLU A 35 1.32 -5.71 -27.55
C GLU A 35 1.54 -5.21 -26.12
N VAL A 36 0.49 -4.63 -25.52
CA VAL A 36 0.47 -4.37 -24.08
C VAL A 36 0.20 -5.69 -23.40
N LEU A 37 1.25 -6.28 -22.81
CA LEU A 37 1.17 -7.56 -22.13
C LEU A 37 1.07 -7.36 -20.62
N PHE A 38 0.14 -8.04 -19.98
CA PHE A 38 -0.02 -8.00 -18.52
C PHE A 38 0.61 -9.23 -17.88
N ASN A 39 1.25 -9.03 -16.72
CA ASN A 39 1.75 -10.10 -15.84
C ASN A 39 2.69 -11.10 -16.56
N GLN A 40 3.67 -10.58 -17.30
CA GLN A 40 4.68 -11.37 -18.01
C GLN A 40 5.95 -11.64 -17.18
N VAL A 41 6.02 -11.14 -15.95
CA VAL A 41 7.16 -11.35 -15.06
C VAL A 41 6.72 -11.81 -13.68
N ASN A 42 7.56 -12.62 -13.03
CA ASN A 42 7.40 -12.99 -11.63
C ASN A 42 7.93 -11.86 -10.75
N VAL A 43 7.19 -11.52 -9.70
CA VAL A 43 7.61 -10.51 -8.73
C VAL A 43 7.77 -11.19 -7.38
N MET A 44 8.90 -10.93 -6.73
CA MET A 44 9.23 -11.42 -5.41
C MET A 44 9.67 -10.26 -4.52
N LEU A 45 9.19 -10.25 -3.28
CA LEU A 45 9.58 -9.31 -2.23
C LEU A 45 10.05 -10.14 -1.04
N ASP A 46 11.28 -9.91 -0.58
CA ASP A 46 11.89 -10.61 0.55
C ASP A 46 11.82 -12.15 0.45
N GLY A 47 12.01 -12.68 -0.76
CA GLY A 47 11.94 -14.12 -1.04
C GLY A 47 10.52 -14.70 -1.13
N LYS A 48 9.48 -13.90 -0.87
CA LYS A 48 8.07 -14.28 -1.05
C LYS A 48 7.56 -13.89 -2.43
N THR A 49 6.94 -14.82 -3.13
CA THR A 49 6.26 -14.54 -4.40
C THR A 49 5.02 -13.68 -4.15
N ILE A 50 4.97 -12.49 -4.77
CA ILE A 50 3.84 -11.55 -4.67
C ILE A 50 3.04 -11.44 -5.97
N SER A 51 3.63 -11.90 -7.09
CA SER A 51 2.93 -12.08 -8.36
C SER A 51 3.62 -13.13 -9.23
N LYS A 52 2.84 -13.93 -9.96
CA LYS A 52 3.34 -14.91 -10.93
C LYS A 52 2.90 -14.59 -12.34
N ILE A 53 3.69 -15.09 -13.30
CA ILE A 53 3.37 -15.02 -14.73
C ILE A 53 2.00 -15.65 -15.00
N GLY A 54 1.19 -14.96 -15.80
CA GLY A 54 -0.11 -15.46 -16.25
C GLY A 54 -1.22 -15.41 -15.20
N GLU A 55 -0.96 -14.92 -13.98
CA GLU A 55 -2.04 -14.66 -13.02
C GLU A 55 -2.94 -13.54 -13.55
N ASN A 56 -4.26 -13.77 -13.50
CA ASN A 56 -5.23 -12.77 -13.93
C ASN A 56 -5.68 -11.97 -12.71
N TYR A 57 -5.16 -10.75 -12.57
CA TYR A 57 -5.63 -9.81 -11.56
C TYR A 57 -6.75 -8.97 -12.17
N ASN A 58 -8.00 -9.32 -11.88
CA ASN A 58 -9.22 -8.64 -12.33
C ASN A 58 -9.09 -7.10 -12.24
N SER A 59 -8.68 -6.49 -13.35
CA SER A 59 -8.46 -5.03 -13.55
C SER A 59 -7.27 -4.38 -12.82
N ASN A 60 -6.46 -5.13 -12.07
CA ASN A 60 -5.30 -4.62 -11.32
C ASN A 60 -4.03 -5.42 -11.66
N PRO A 61 -3.46 -5.26 -12.87
CA PRO A 61 -2.26 -5.99 -13.25
C PRO A 61 -1.13 -5.72 -12.26
N ALA A 62 -0.36 -6.76 -11.91
CA ALA A 62 0.82 -6.60 -11.09
C ALA A 62 1.96 -5.98 -11.90
N THR A 63 2.09 -6.35 -13.18
CA THR A 63 3.07 -5.77 -14.09
C THR A 63 2.45 -5.50 -15.46
N ILE A 64 2.94 -4.45 -16.12
CA ILE A 64 2.54 -4.06 -17.47
C ILE A 64 3.81 -4.01 -18.32
N THR A 65 3.91 -4.87 -19.33
CA THR A 65 5.03 -4.84 -20.27
C THR A 65 4.60 -4.07 -21.52
N TYR A 66 5.35 -3.01 -21.83
CA TYR A 66 5.11 -2.13 -22.96
C TYR A 66 6.47 -1.79 -23.59
N HIS A 67 6.61 -2.00 -24.90
CA HIS A 67 7.88 -1.77 -25.62
C HIS A 67 9.08 -2.50 -25.01
N GLY A 68 8.88 -3.74 -24.56
CA GLY A 68 9.92 -4.54 -23.89
C GLY A 68 10.33 -4.01 -22.51
N THR A 69 9.70 -2.95 -22.01
CA THR A 69 9.92 -2.42 -20.66
C THR A 69 8.78 -2.85 -19.73
N THR A 70 9.12 -3.38 -18.57
CA THR A 70 8.13 -3.78 -17.58
C THR A 70 7.92 -2.67 -16.55
N TYR A 71 6.71 -2.12 -16.56
CA TYR A 71 6.23 -1.12 -15.62
C TYR A 71 5.51 -1.78 -14.46
N PHE A 72 5.74 -1.24 -13.27
CA PHE A 72 5.09 -1.69 -12.05
C PHE A 72 4.09 -0.60 -11.60
N PRO A 73 2.78 -0.88 -11.58
CA PRO A 73 1.79 0.12 -11.20
C PRO A 73 2.02 0.62 -9.78
N MET A 74 1.98 1.95 -9.60
CA MET A 74 2.23 2.56 -8.30
C MET A 74 1.26 2.04 -7.24
N ARG A 75 -0.02 1.84 -7.57
CA ARG A 75 -1.00 1.22 -6.66
C ARG A 75 -0.53 -0.14 -6.12
N ARG A 76 0.16 -0.94 -6.91
CA ARG A 76 0.68 -2.23 -6.46
C ARG A 76 1.81 -2.06 -5.46
N VAL A 77 2.69 -1.07 -5.66
CA VAL A 77 3.72 -0.69 -4.68
C VAL A 77 3.09 -0.34 -3.36
N SER A 78 2.09 0.55 -3.34
CA SER A 78 1.47 0.98 -2.08
C SER A 78 0.77 -0.16 -1.33
N GLU A 79 0.14 -1.09 -2.06
CA GLU A 79 -0.46 -2.27 -1.46
C GLU A 79 0.59 -3.19 -0.84
N LEU A 80 1.73 -3.39 -1.51
CA LEU A 80 2.82 -4.22 -0.99
C LEU A 80 3.47 -3.64 0.27
N PHE A 81 3.60 -2.31 0.33
CA PHE A 81 4.22 -1.62 1.45
C PHE A 81 3.21 -1.12 2.50
N GLU A 82 1.91 -1.39 2.33
CA GLU A 82 0.81 -0.93 3.19
C GLU A 82 0.85 0.61 3.44
N THR A 83 1.28 1.37 2.44
CA THR A 83 1.39 2.83 2.49
C THR A 83 0.16 3.49 1.85
N ALA A 84 -0.25 4.65 2.34
CA ALA A 84 -1.24 5.46 1.65
C ALA A 84 -0.58 6.23 0.48
N ILE A 85 -1.31 6.41 -0.62
CA ILE A 85 -0.90 7.26 -1.74
C ILE A 85 -1.69 8.56 -1.65
N ASP A 86 -0.98 9.68 -1.67
CA ASP A 86 -1.56 11.01 -1.88
C ASP A 86 -0.97 11.62 -3.16
N TYR A 87 -1.80 12.25 -3.99
CA TYR A 87 -1.36 12.88 -5.24
C TYR A 87 -1.61 14.37 -5.18
N ASP A 88 -0.51 15.13 -5.13
CA ASP A 88 -0.57 16.58 -5.23
C ASP A 88 -0.58 17.00 -6.69
N SER A 89 -1.76 17.43 -7.16
CA SER A 89 -1.96 17.93 -8.52
C SER A 89 -1.19 19.22 -8.83
N ALA A 90 -0.87 20.05 -7.83
CA ALA A 90 -0.19 21.32 -8.04
C ALA A 90 1.30 21.12 -8.34
N SER A 91 1.97 20.26 -7.56
CA SER A 91 3.38 19.91 -7.76
C SER A 91 3.60 18.72 -8.69
N LYS A 92 2.54 18.00 -9.08
CA LYS A 92 2.58 16.73 -9.81
C LYS A 92 3.39 15.66 -9.06
N THR A 93 3.28 15.65 -7.74
CA THR A 93 4.04 14.75 -6.87
C THR A 93 3.13 13.64 -6.33
N VAL A 94 3.63 12.41 -6.37
CA VAL A 94 2.99 11.26 -5.70
C VAL A 94 3.70 11.04 -4.37
N ASN A 95 2.98 11.20 -3.26
CA ASN A 95 3.47 11.00 -1.90
C ASN A 95 3.06 9.61 -1.40
N LEU A 96 4.03 8.81 -0.97
CA LEU A 96 3.78 7.57 -0.23
C LEU A 96 3.89 7.85 1.26
N ILE A 97 2.76 7.76 1.96
CA ILE A 97 2.66 8.02 3.39
C ILE A 97 2.71 6.68 4.13
N ASN A 98 3.76 6.49 4.93
CA ASN A 98 3.89 5.31 5.78
C ASN A 98 2.95 5.44 6.99
N THR A 99 1.90 4.64 7.02
CA THR A 99 0.91 4.64 8.11
C THR A 99 1.48 4.02 9.40
N LYS A 100 2.55 3.22 9.31
CA LYS A 100 3.23 2.57 10.44
C LYS A 100 4.20 3.50 11.18
N SER A 101 4.76 4.51 10.51
CA SER A 101 5.64 5.49 11.18
C SER A 101 4.87 6.47 12.07
N THR A 102 3.58 6.69 11.78
CA THR A 102 2.74 7.64 12.54
C THR A 102 2.17 7.03 13.83
N GLN A 103 2.24 5.70 14.03
CA GLN A 103 1.78 5.03 15.25
C GLN A 103 2.91 4.68 16.23
N LYS A 104 4.15 5.14 16.01
CA LYS A 104 5.27 4.90 16.92
C LYS A 104 5.45 6.01 17.96
N GLU A 105 4.36 6.62 18.40
CA GLU A 105 4.35 7.45 19.60
C GLU A 105 3.04 7.18 20.33
N THR A 106 3.13 6.61 21.53
CA THR A 106 2.05 6.10 22.40
C THR A 106 1.69 4.60 22.30
N ALA A 107 2.65 3.72 22.02
CA ALA A 107 2.61 2.41 22.69
C ALA A 107 3.48 2.55 23.94
N LEU A 108 2.86 2.70 25.11
CA LEU A 108 3.56 2.55 26.39
C LEU A 108 4.15 1.15 26.38
N THR A 109 5.48 1.08 26.32
CA THR A 109 6.20 -0.20 26.41
C THR A 109 5.78 -0.92 27.70
N ASP A 110 5.71 -2.25 27.70
CA ASP A 110 5.21 -3.02 28.85
C ASP A 110 5.93 -2.67 30.16
N GLU A 111 7.20 -2.24 30.07
CA GLU A 111 7.99 -1.73 31.18
C GLU A 111 7.45 -0.41 31.77
N GLN A 112 6.99 0.53 30.94
CA GLN A 112 6.34 1.76 31.37
C GLN A 112 4.98 1.46 32.02
N LEU A 113 4.26 0.47 31.51
CA LEU A 113 2.99 0.05 32.08
C LEU A 113 3.17 -0.56 33.47
N ASP A 114 4.20 -1.36 33.67
CA ASP A 114 4.54 -1.94 34.97
C ASP A 114 5.06 -0.89 35.95
N MET A 115 5.81 0.11 35.47
CA MET A 115 6.18 1.27 36.29
C MET A 115 4.95 2.05 36.76
N ILE A 116 3.99 2.32 35.86
CA ILE A 116 2.76 3.04 36.19
C ILE A 116 1.92 2.26 37.20
N LYS A 117 1.76 0.94 37.02
CA LYS A 117 1.03 0.09 37.97
C LYS A 117 1.68 0.11 39.36
N ASN A 118 3.02 0.05 39.42
CA ASN A 118 3.72 0.04 40.70
C ASN A 118 3.63 1.39 41.43
N VAL A 119 3.64 2.50 40.70
CA VAL A 119 3.39 3.84 41.24
C VAL A 119 1.94 3.97 41.74
N MET A 120 0.95 3.53 40.96
CA MET A 120 -0.45 3.53 41.40
C MET A 120 -0.66 2.67 42.65
N LEU A 121 -0.02 1.49 42.71
CA LEU A 121 -0.09 0.60 43.86
C LEU A 121 0.50 1.26 45.12
N PHE A 122 1.63 1.95 44.99
CA PHE A 122 2.24 2.69 46.09
C PHE A 122 1.35 3.84 46.59
N VAL A 123 0.76 4.63 45.67
CA VAL A 123 -0.16 5.71 46.03
C VAL A 123 -1.38 5.18 46.79
N LEU A 124 -1.97 4.07 46.35
CA LEU A 124 -3.10 3.44 47.03
C LEU A 124 -2.73 2.95 48.45
N LEU A 125 -1.55 2.37 48.61
CA LEU A 125 -1.05 1.91 49.91
C LEU A 125 -0.87 3.10 50.87
N VAL A 126 -0.23 4.17 50.42
CA VAL A 126 0.00 5.39 51.22
C VAL A 126 -1.33 6.02 51.67
N VAL A 127 -2.30 6.16 50.76
CA VAL A 127 -3.63 6.69 51.08
C VAL A 127 -4.34 5.82 52.12
N SER A 128 -4.24 4.49 52.00
CA SER A 128 -4.81 3.55 52.98
C SER A 128 -4.20 3.70 54.37
N VAL A 129 -2.87 3.79 54.47
CA VAL A 129 -2.15 3.94 55.73
C VAL A 129 -2.48 5.28 56.41
N ILE A 130 -2.52 6.37 55.65
CA ILE A 130 -2.90 7.70 56.18
C ILE A 130 -4.33 7.66 56.73
N SER A 131 -5.26 7.04 55.99
CA SER A 131 -6.65 6.90 56.43
C SER A 131 -6.76 6.11 57.74
N LEU A 132 -6.01 5.01 57.87
CA LEU A 132 -5.97 4.21 59.10
C LEU A 132 -5.37 5.00 60.29
N LEU A 133 -4.29 5.74 60.07
CA LEU A 133 -3.69 6.61 61.08
C LEU A 133 -4.69 7.68 61.55
N LEU A 134 -5.43 8.30 60.63
CA LEU A 134 -6.44 9.30 60.97
C LEU A 134 -7.54 8.71 61.87
N ILE A 135 -8.01 7.50 61.54
CA ILE A 135 -9.00 6.77 62.34
C ILE A 135 -8.46 6.47 63.76
N LEU A 136 -7.18 6.10 63.88
CA LEU A 136 -6.55 5.85 65.18
C LEU A 136 -6.39 7.14 66.01
N GLN A 137 -6.02 8.26 65.39
CA GLN A 137 -5.95 9.56 66.07
C GLN A 137 -7.33 9.98 66.60
N LEU A 138 -8.39 9.80 65.80
CA LEU A 138 -9.77 10.09 66.22
C LEU A 138 -10.21 9.20 67.40
N LYS A 139 -9.90 7.90 67.37
CA LYS A 139 -10.19 6.99 68.49
C LYS A 139 -9.46 7.39 69.77
N ARG A 140 -8.21 7.86 69.66
CA ARG A 140 -7.44 8.35 70.81
C ARG A 140 -8.09 9.58 71.43
N LEU A 141 -8.48 10.57 70.62
CA LEU A 141 -9.14 11.78 71.12
C LEU A 141 -10.50 11.47 71.78
N LEU A 142 -11.29 10.56 71.22
CA LEU A 142 -12.55 10.14 71.83
C LEU A 142 -12.36 9.44 73.19
N LYS A 143 -11.24 8.73 73.38
CA LYS A 143 -10.90 8.10 74.66
C LYS A 143 -10.51 9.14 75.72
N GLU A 144 -9.69 10.14 75.35
CA GLU A 144 -9.28 11.22 76.25
C GLU A 144 -10.45 12.12 76.68
N VAL A 145 -11.41 12.40 75.78
CA VAL A 145 -12.63 13.17 76.11
C VAL A 145 -13.55 12.43 77.09
N LYS A 146 -13.48 11.10 77.14
CA LYS A 146 -14.33 10.26 78.00
C LYS A 146 -13.70 9.99 79.38
N VAL A 147 -12.50 10.49 79.66
CA VAL A 147 -11.90 10.48 81.01
C VAL A 147 -12.34 11.75 81.73
N PRO A 148 -13.32 11.70 82.67
CA PRO A 148 -13.63 12.87 83.47
C PRO A 148 -12.42 13.19 84.37
N LYS A 149 -11.87 14.40 84.25
CA LYS A 149 -11.06 14.98 85.33
C LYS A 149 -11.99 15.20 86.52
N GLY A 150 -12.10 14.18 87.38
CA GLY A 150 -12.66 14.34 88.72
C GLY A 150 -11.81 15.36 89.49
N PRO A 151 -12.42 16.21 90.33
CA PRO A 151 -11.68 17.20 91.10
C PRO A 151 -10.71 16.48 92.03
N SER A 152 -9.42 16.78 91.89
CA SER A 152 -8.45 16.54 92.96
C SER A 152 -8.90 17.33 94.18
N ALA A 153 -8.86 16.67 95.33
CA ALA A 153 -9.16 17.18 96.67
C ALA A 153 -8.61 18.59 96.93
#